data_AF-A0AAW6N7X6-F1
#
_entry.id   AF-A0AAW6N7X6-F1
#
_cell.length_a   1.000
_cell.length_b   1.000
_cell.length_c   1.000
_cell.angle_alpha   90.00
_cell.angle_beta   90.00
_cell.angle_gamma   90.00
#
_symmetry.space_group_name_H-M   'P 1'
#
loop_
_entity.id
_entity.type
_entity.pdbx_description
1 polymer ?
#
loop_
_entity_poly.entity_id
_entity_poly.type
_entity_poly.pdbx_seq_one_letter_code
_entity_poly.pdbx_strand_id
1 'polypeptide(L)'
;MLLRDCIPLEFGRMALGIAFLGGVVVIGMTGTSKAGPSCDSHPGFTVIDASHPLTDILPRGGRPAMAAIRDLGVDTIVRYYDNVAETLPCKTLVPEETGAILQAGFNLLAVFQHHNDNPMTFVTPGRGTLDAQRAIELALANGQPSGSAIYFGVDGVDGAVQSANYEYAKSGGGEISSARQVTLENSMGAGSFRKHQAFYDIYREEAVDLFGGTAGKHGPRDILPYIDTYFRDIQTIFTNFGNQTGMRFKIGGYGGGLVCDHLLSTGMVDFCWLSQSKGLAGYQSFEASQKWVMRQELTTVCNGWKFGTGGDFQFDFNTVNPRTPDFGQWNTQVDYAVPFSRPLKRDGVGCYAWSD
;
A
#
# COMPACT_ATOMS: atom_id res chain seq x y z
N MET A 1 -5.87 -4.98 -8.90
CA MET A 1 -4.72 -4.06 -9.09
C MET A 1 -4.17 -3.80 -7.69
N LEU A 2 -3.57 -4.85 -7.13
CA LEU A 2 -2.97 -4.90 -5.80
C LEU A 2 -1.64 -4.14 -5.82
N LEU A 3 -0.97 -4.06 -4.66
CA LEU A 3 0.40 -3.59 -4.40
C LEU A 3 1.52 -4.28 -5.25
N ARG A 4 1.14 -4.86 -6.39
CA ARG A 4 1.95 -5.64 -7.34
C ARG A 4 3.01 -4.83 -8.08
N ASP A 5 2.85 -3.52 -8.14
CA ASP A 5 3.54 -2.68 -9.13
C ASP A 5 4.29 -1.50 -8.49
N CYS A 6 4.84 -1.69 -7.30
CA CYS A 6 6.03 -0.89 -6.97
C CYS A 6 7.13 -1.34 -7.93
N ILE A 7 7.46 -0.46 -8.87
CA ILE A 7 8.44 -0.65 -9.95
C ILE A 7 9.62 -1.48 -9.44
N PRO A 8 9.88 -2.69 -9.98
CA PRO A 8 11.13 -3.37 -9.72
C PRO A 8 12.22 -2.54 -10.41
N LEU A 9 12.79 -1.59 -9.66
CA LEU A 9 14.03 -0.94 -10.04
C LEU A 9 15.14 -1.99 -9.85
N GLU A 10 15.27 -2.92 -10.79
CA GLU A 10 16.51 -3.64 -10.99
C GLU A 10 17.54 -2.62 -11.51
N PHE A 11 18.14 -1.89 -10.57
CA PHE A 11 19.35 -1.13 -10.84
C PHE A 11 20.49 -2.13 -11.05
N GLY A 12 20.72 -2.48 -12.31
CA GLY A 12 21.89 -3.20 -12.76
C GLY A 12 23.17 -2.48 -12.34
N ARG A 13 23.82 -3.05 -11.33
CA ARG A 13 25.27 -3.09 -11.04
C ARG A 13 26.14 -1.97 -11.63
N MET A 14 26.72 -1.21 -10.71
CA MET A 14 27.95 -0.44 -10.85
C MET A 14 28.95 -1.07 -11.84
N ALA A 15 29.29 -0.33 -12.89
CA ALA A 15 30.52 -0.55 -13.64
C ALA A 15 31.67 0.09 -12.85
N LEU A 16 32.32 -0.70 -11.99
CA LEU A 16 33.68 -0.41 -11.53
C LEU A 16 34.63 -0.94 -12.63
N GLY A 17 35.12 -0.05 -13.48
CA GLY A 17 36.07 -0.40 -14.54
C GLY A 17 37.46 -0.64 -13.96
N ILE A 18 37.76 -1.89 -13.61
CA ILE A 18 39.14 -2.41 -13.57
C ILE A 18 39.34 -3.24 -14.84
N ALA A 19 40.32 -2.84 -15.63
CA ALA A 19 40.73 -3.53 -16.85
C ALA A 19 41.23 -4.94 -16.55
N PHE A 20 40.77 -5.97 -17.28
CA PHE A 20 41.61 -7.10 -17.71
C PHE A 20 40.90 -7.93 -18.81
N LEU A 21 41.73 -8.49 -19.70
CA LEU A 21 41.39 -9.16 -20.95
C LEU A 21 40.61 -10.48 -20.78
N GLY A 22 39.73 -10.76 -21.76
CA GLY A 22 39.58 -12.09 -22.37
C GLY A 22 38.58 -13.07 -21.72
N GLY A 23 37.43 -13.27 -22.37
CA GLY A 23 36.54 -14.42 -22.13
C GLY A 23 35.06 -14.03 -22.07
N VAL A 24 34.37 -14.06 -23.21
CA VAL A 24 32.91 -13.85 -23.27
C VAL A 24 32.22 -15.13 -22.79
N VAL A 25 31.80 -15.13 -21.53
CA VAL A 25 30.76 -16.04 -21.03
C VAL A 25 29.44 -15.28 -21.13
N VAL A 26 28.61 -15.65 -22.11
CA VAL A 26 27.22 -15.17 -22.19
C VAL A 26 26.43 -15.92 -21.11
N ILE A 27 26.39 -15.35 -19.89
CA ILE A 27 25.42 -15.78 -18.89
C ILE A 27 24.11 -15.11 -19.25
N GLY A 28 23.23 -15.84 -19.93
CA GLY A 28 21.84 -15.46 -20.10
C GLY A 28 21.19 -15.38 -18.71
N MET A 29 21.02 -14.17 -18.18
CA MET A 29 20.23 -13.96 -16.98
C MET A 29 18.75 -13.92 -17.40
N THR A 30 18.09 -15.07 -17.29
CA THR A 30 16.64 -15.13 -17.23
C THR A 30 16.22 -14.48 -15.91
N GLY A 31 15.76 -13.23 -15.95
CA GLY A 31 15.11 -12.59 -14.81
C GLY A 31 13.83 -13.34 -14.48
N THR A 32 13.90 -14.27 -13.52
CA THR A 32 12.69 -14.89 -12.96
C THR A 32 11.99 -13.82 -12.13
N SER A 33 10.79 -13.42 -12.52
CA SER A 33 9.88 -12.72 -11.60
C SER A 33 9.79 -13.55 -10.32
N LYS A 34 10.18 -12.96 -9.19
CA LYS A 34 10.10 -13.67 -7.91
C LYS A 34 8.62 -13.90 -7.61
N ALA A 35 8.19 -15.15 -7.60
CA ALA A 35 6.88 -15.52 -7.11
C ALA A 35 6.77 -15.17 -5.62
N GLY A 36 5.58 -14.76 -5.18
CA GLY A 36 5.32 -14.58 -3.75
C GLY A 36 5.32 -15.90 -2.98
N PRO A 37 5.16 -15.85 -1.65
CA PRO A 37 5.05 -17.04 -0.82
C PRO A 37 3.95 -17.99 -1.31
N SER A 38 4.09 -19.29 -1.03
CA SER A 38 3.03 -20.25 -1.33
C SER A 38 1.80 -20.00 -0.45
N CYS A 39 0.62 -20.42 -0.91
CA CYS A 39 -0.63 -20.30 -0.17
C CYS A 39 -0.80 -21.40 0.91
N ASP A 40 0.19 -21.47 1.78
CA ASP A 40 0.31 -22.38 2.93
C ASP A 40 0.78 -21.60 4.17
N SER A 41 0.88 -22.26 5.32
CA SER A 41 1.38 -21.60 6.53
C SER A 41 2.87 -21.34 6.47
N HIS A 42 3.29 -20.16 6.95
CA HIS A 42 4.68 -19.74 7.03
C HIS A 42 5.01 -19.24 8.45
N PRO A 43 6.18 -19.59 9.01
CA PRO A 43 6.61 -19.05 10.30
C PRO A 43 6.71 -17.52 10.30
N GLY A 44 5.98 -16.86 11.20
CA GLY A 44 6.02 -15.41 11.40
C GLY A 44 5.13 -14.59 10.46
N PHE A 45 4.45 -15.22 9.48
CA PHE A 45 3.49 -14.54 8.61
C PHE A 45 2.08 -14.62 9.23
N THR A 46 1.89 -13.90 10.32
CA THR A 46 0.63 -13.94 11.10
C THR A 46 -0.39 -12.90 10.64
N VAL A 47 -0.01 -12.01 9.74
CA VAL A 47 -0.88 -10.96 9.20
C VAL A 47 -1.05 -11.15 7.69
N ILE A 48 -2.26 -10.93 7.18
CA ILE A 48 -2.48 -10.74 5.73
C ILE A 48 -3.14 -9.39 5.48
N ASP A 49 -2.87 -8.78 4.34
CA ASP A 49 -3.72 -7.73 3.80
C ASP A 49 -4.40 -8.21 2.52
N ALA A 50 -5.69 -7.90 2.39
CA ALA A 50 -6.50 -8.33 1.26
C ALA A 50 -7.35 -7.16 0.77
N SER A 51 -7.27 -6.86 -0.54
CA SER A 51 -8.04 -5.78 -1.15
C SER A 51 -9.48 -6.17 -1.51
N HIS A 52 -9.81 -7.46 -1.48
CA HIS A 52 -11.15 -7.97 -1.73
C HIS A 52 -11.80 -8.36 -0.41
N PRO A 53 -13.14 -8.34 -0.33
CA PRO A 53 -13.81 -8.75 0.88
C PRO A 53 -13.60 -10.22 1.19
N LEU A 54 -13.32 -10.54 2.46
CA LEU A 54 -13.12 -11.92 2.89
C LEU A 54 -14.42 -12.72 2.92
N THR A 55 -15.57 -12.04 3.01
CA THR A 55 -16.90 -12.66 2.96
C THR A 55 -17.29 -13.16 1.57
N ASP A 56 -16.61 -12.69 0.52
CA ASP A 56 -16.84 -13.12 -0.86
C ASP A 56 -15.96 -14.32 -1.26
N ILE A 57 -15.06 -14.75 -0.37
CA ILE A 57 -14.17 -15.88 -0.62
C ILE A 57 -14.96 -17.19 -0.47
N LEU A 58 -14.86 -18.05 -1.47
CA LEU A 58 -15.51 -19.37 -1.44
C LEU A 58 -14.81 -20.32 -0.45
N PRO A 59 -15.54 -21.31 0.12
CA PRO A 59 -14.95 -22.34 0.96
C PRO A 59 -13.76 -23.05 0.29
N ARG A 60 -12.72 -23.36 1.07
CA ARG A 60 -11.55 -24.13 0.61
C ARG A 60 -11.59 -25.52 1.23
N GLY A 61 -11.61 -26.56 0.39
CA GLY A 61 -11.61 -27.96 0.86
C GLY A 61 -12.78 -28.29 1.80
N GLY A 62 -13.97 -27.69 1.56
CA GLY A 62 -15.15 -27.87 2.41
C GLY A 62 -15.15 -27.08 3.71
N ARG A 63 -14.11 -26.27 4.00
CA ARG A 63 -14.07 -25.37 5.16
C ARG A 63 -14.50 -23.95 4.80
N PRO A 64 -15.22 -23.25 5.68
CA PRO A 64 -15.49 -21.82 5.53
C PRO A 64 -14.20 -21.03 5.29
N ALA A 65 -14.24 -19.99 4.45
CA ALA A 65 -13.05 -19.26 4.02
C ALA A 65 -12.23 -18.72 5.21
N MET A 66 -12.88 -18.10 6.19
CA MET A 66 -12.24 -17.60 7.41
C MET A 66 -11.48 -18.70 8.17
N ALA A 67 -12.05 -19.91 8.28
CA ALA A 67 -11.39 -21.04 8.93
C ALA A 67 -10.18 -21.53 8.10
N ALA A 68 -10.30 -21.55 6.78
CA ALA A 68 -9.17 -21.89 5.91
C ALA A 68 -8.04 -20.83 5.97
N ILE A 69 -8.36 -19.55 6.20
CA ILE A 69 -7.35 -18.51 6.44
C ILE A 69 -6.64 -18.76 7.77
N ARG A 70 -7.35 -19.21 8.82
CA ARG A 70 -6.73 -19.60 10.09
C ARG A 70 -5.74 -20.74 9.96
N ASP A 71 -6.03 -21.71 9.10
CA ASP A 71 -5.12 -22.84 8.85
C ASP A 71 -3.77 -22.39 8.25
N LEU A 72 -3.67 -21.15 7.73
CA LEU A 72 -2.40 -20.54 7.30
C LEU A 72 -1.56 -19.99 8.46
N GLY A 73 -2.07 -20.00 9.70
CA GLY A 73 -1.40 -19.39 10.86
C GLY A 73 -1.63 -17.87 10.97
N VAL A 74 -2.62 -17.34 10.26
CA VAL A 74 -2.98 -15.93 10.28
C VAL A 74 -3.84 -15.62 11.51
N ASP A 75 -3.50 -14.55 12.21
CA ASP A 75 -4.25 -14.03 13.34
C ASP A 75 -4.88 -12.65 13.12
N THR A 76 -4.38 -11.90 12.15
CA THR A 76 -4.78 -10.52 11.91
C THR A 76 -5.02 -10.27 10.43
N ILE A 77 -6.13 -9.61 10.12
CA ILE A 77 -6.50 -9.21 8.77
C ILE A 77 -6.38 -7.69 8.64
N VAL A 78 -5.60 -7.22 7.69
CA VAL A 78 -5.60 -5.82 7.28
C VAL A 78 -6.61 -5.63 6.15
N ARG A 79 -7.54 -4.70 6.34
CA ARG A 79 -8.53 -4.31 5.32
C ARG A 79 -8.44 -2.83 5.03
N TYR A 80 -9.04 -2.45 3.92
CA TYR A 80 -8.80 -1.14 3.32
C TYR A 80 -9.93 -0.17 3.65
N TYR A 81 -9.55 1.06 3.94
CA TYR A 81 -10.39 2.24 3.78
C TYR A 81 -10.04 2.92 2.46
N ASP A 82 -11.06 3.44 1.80
CA ASP A 82 -10.93 4.12 0.51
C ASP A 82 -11.92 5.30 0.45
N ASN A 83 -11.74 6.17 -0.53
CA ASN A 83 -12.72 7.20 -0.86
C ASN A 83 -13.96 6.57 -1.53
N VAL A 84 -15.03 7.36 -1.62
CA VAL A 84 -16.34 6.91 -2.15
C VAL A 84 -16.23 6.38 -3.58
N ALA A 85 -15.38 6.98 -4.41
CA ALA A 85 -15.01 6.42 -5.71
C ALA A 85 -13.89 5.39 -5.49
N GLU A 86 -14.24 4.17 -5.12
CA GLU A 86 -13.25 3.15 -4.75
C GLU A 86 -12.24 2.89 -5.87
N THR A 87 -10.98 2.67 -5.50
CA THR A 87 -9.90 2.34 -6.44
C THR A 87 -10.01 0.93 -7.00
N LEU A 88 -10.68 0.04 -6.26
CA LEU A 88 -11.03 -1.31 -6.66
C LEU A 88 -12.46 -1.58 -6.20
N PRO A 89 -13.24 -2.35 -6.97
CA PRO A 89 -14.57 -2.76 -6.52
C PRO A 89 -14.49 -3.45 -5.17
N CYS A 90 -15.28 -2.98 -4.21
CA CYS A 90 -15.51 -3.64 -2.92
C CYS A 90 -14.27 -3.65 -2.03
N LYS A 91 -13.38 -2.68 -2.25
CA LYS A 91 -12.14 -2.56 -1.48
C LYS A 91 -12.40 -2.16 -0.05
N THR A 92 -13.35 -1.25 0.15
CA THR A 92 -13.62 -0.64 1.46
C THR A 92 -14.21 -1.65 2.43
N LEU A 93 -13.62 -1.76 3.61
CA LEU A 93 -14.15 -2.52 4.73
C LEU A 93 -15.51 -1.96 5.17
N VAL A 94 -16.50 -2.85 5.28
CA VAL A 94 -17.86 -2.53 5.72
C VAL A 94 -18.20 -3.19 7.06
N PRO A 95 -19.19 -2.67 7.82
CA PRO A 95 -19.48 -3.14 9.17
C PRO A 95 -19.83 -4.63 9.24
N GLU A 96 -20.52 -5.16 8.21
CA GLU A 96 -20.89 -6.57 8.11
C GLU A 96 -19.65 -7.47 7.97
N GLU A 97 -18.68 -7.07 7.14
CA GLU A 97 -17.41 -7.78 6.98
C GLU A 97 -16.59 -7.69 8.28
N THR A 98 -16.54 -6.51 8.92
CA THR A 98 -15.90 -6.34 10.23
C THR A 98 -16.46 -7.32 11.25
N GLY A 99 -17.78 -7.42 11.36
CA GLY A 99 -18.44 -8.36 12.26
C GLY A 99 -18.07 -9.82 11.95
N ALA A 100 -18.07 -10.21 10.68
CA ALA A 100 -17.69 -11.57 10.27
C ALA A 100 -16.23 -11.93 10.60
N ILE A 101 -15.29 -11.01 10.37
CA ILE A 101 -13.86 -11.21 10.67
C ILE A 101 -13.65 -11.35 12.18
N LEU A 102 -14.25 -10.45 12.98
CA LEU A 102 -14.14 -10.49 14.44
C LEU A 102 -14.81 -11.72 15.05
N GLN A 103 -15.96 -12.15 14.54
CA GLN A 103 -16.63 -13.39 14.97
C GLN A 103 -15.82 -14.65 14.65
N ALA A 104 -15.04 -14.64 13.58
CA ALA A 104 -14.03 -15.67 13.29
C ALA A 104 -12.75 -15.54 14.16
N GLY A 105 -12.77 -14.61 15.13
CA GLY A 105 -11.78 -14.38 16.17
C GLY A 105 -10.54 -13.61 15.73
N PHE A 106 -10.51 -13.10 14.49
CA PHE A 106 -9.31 -12.43 13.96
C PHE A 106 -9.17 -11.05 14.62
N ASN A 107 -7.93 -10.57 14.71
CA ASN A 107 -7.71 -9.14 14.85
C ASN A 107 -7.92 -8.46 13.49
N LEU A 108 -8.24 -7.17 13.52
CA LEU A 108 -8.39 -6.31 12.37
C LEU A 108 -7.42 -5.14 12.45
N LEU A 109 -6.98 -4.66 11.29
CA LEU A 109 -6.29 -3.40 11.12
C LEU A 109 -6.81 -2.69 9.87
N ALA A 110 -6.92 -1.36 9.90
CA ALA A 110 -7.30 -0.57 8.73
C ALA A 110 -6.10 0.13 8.10
N VAL A 111 -6.06 0.12 6.76
CA VAL A 111 -5.19 0.98 5.95
C VAL A 111 -6.02 1.81 5.00
N PHE A 112 -5.89 3.13 5.03
CA PHE A 112 -6.44 4.04 4.04
C PHE A 112 -5.54 4.09 2.80
N GLN A 113 -6.10 3.77 1.64
CA GLN A 113 -5.39 3.84 0.38
C GLN A 113 -6.32 4.13 -0.81
N HIS A 114 -6.21 5.34 -1.35
CA HIS A 114 -6.89 5.84 -2.55
C HIS A 114 -5.88 6.49 -3.52
N HIS A 115 -5.40 5.76 -4.53
CA HIS A 115 -4.40 6.25 -5.50
C HIS A 115 -3.08 6.75 -4.85
N ASN A 116 -2.74 6.24 -3.67
CA ASN A 116 -1.52 6.61 -2.93
C ASN A 116 -0.21 6.12 -3.58
N ASP A 117 -0.30 5.51 -4.78
CA ASP A 117 0.82 5.15 -5.66
C ASP A 117 1.13 6.24 -6.71
N ASN A 118 0.29 7.27 -6.80
CA ASN A 118 0.47 8.38 -7.72
C ASN A 118 1.02 9.62 -6.98
N PRO A 119 2.23 10.10 -7.31
CA PRO A 119 2.83 11.27 -6.66
C PRO A 119 1.94 12.53 -6.71
N MET A 120 1.18 12.72 -7.78
CA MET A 120 0.31 13.89 -7.94
C MET A 120 -0.80 13.97 -6.91
N THR A 121 -1.18 12.83 -6.30
CA THR A 121 -2.17 12.83 -5.23
C THR A 121 -1.64 13.48 -3.95
N PHE A 122 -0.34 13.40 -3.66
CA PHE A 122 0.29 14.06 -2.52
C PHE A 122 0.51 15.55 -2.75
N VAL A 123 0.70 15.95 -4.01
CA VAL A 123 0.82 17.37 -4.38
C VAL A 123 -0.53 18.08 -4.35
N THR A 124 -1.64 17.34 -4.48
CA THR A 124 -2.99 17.90 -4.50
C THR A 124 -3.35 18.54 -3.14
N PRO A 125 -3.61 19.87 -3.09
CA PRO A 125 -3.93 20.55 -1.84
C PRO A 125 -5.20 20.01 -1.16
N GLY A 126 -5.18 19.91 0.17
CA GLY A 126 -6.33 19.45 0.97
C GLY A 126 -6.63 17.95 0.90
N ARG A 127 -5.85 17.18 0.14
CA ARG A 127 -6.01 15.72 0.03
C ARG A 127 -5.94 15.02 1.38
N GLY A 128 -4.96 15.39 2.24
CA GLY A 128 -4.80 14.79 3.57
C GLY A 128 -6.00 15.04 4.48
N THR A 129 -6.59 16.23 4.39
CA THR A 129 -7.81 16.58 5.12
C THR A 129 -8.99 15.68 4.73
N LEU A 130 -9.23 15.50 3.43
CA LEU A 130 -10.33 14.68 2.92
C LEU A 130 -10.17 13.20 3.28
N ASP A 131 -8.97 12.65 3.09
CA ASP A 131 -8.68 11.25 3.44
C ASP A 131 -8.83 11.00 4.95
N ALA A 132 -8.36 11.94 5.78
CA ALA A 132 -8.49 11.81 7.24
C ALA A 132 -9.95 11.84 7.70
N GLN A 133 -10.76 12.73 7.14
CA GLN A 133 -12.20 12.79 7.43
C GLN A 133 -12.90 11.49 7.01
N ARG A 134 -12.59 10.99 5.82
CA ARG A 134 -13.15 9.73 5.31
C ARG A 134 -12.70 8.52 6.15
N ALA A 135 -11.43 8.49 6.57
CA ALA A 135 -10.90 7.45 7.44
C ALA A 135 -11.62 7.40 8.79
N ILE A 136 -11.87 8.56 9.42
CA ILE A 136 -12.63 8.65 10.67
C ILE A 136 -14.08 8.20 10.46
N GLU A 137 -14.73 8.63 9.38
CA GLU A 137 -16.08 8.17 9.02
C GLU A 137 -16.12 6.64 8.95
N LEU A 138 -15.22 6.03 8.19
CA LEU A 138 -15.14 4.57 8.06
C LEU A 138 -14.78 3.84 9.36
N ALA A 139 -13.92 4.43 10.20
CA ALA A 139 -13.59 3.89 11.51
C ALA A 139 -14.83 3.83 12.42
N LEU A 140 -15.62 4.91 12.44
CA LEU A 140 -16.88 4.94 13.20
C LEU A 140 -17.90 3.95 12.66
N ALA A 141 -18.07 3.87 11.34
CA ALA A 141 -19.00 2.93 10.71
C ALA A 141 -18.67 1.47 11.09
N ASN A 142 -17.40 1.13 11.02
CA ASN A 142 -16.92 -0.21 11.32
C ASN A 142 -16.83 -0.50 12.83
N GLY A 143 -17.14 0.47 13.70
CA GLY A 143 -17.00 0.30 15.14
C GLY A 143 -15.56 0.08 15.58
N GLN A 144 -14.59 0.61 14.85
CA GLN A 144 -13.16 0.51 15.15
C GLN A 144 -12.88 1.18 16.50
N PRO A 145 -12.36 0.49 17.53
CA PRO A 145 -12.21 1.03 18.89
C PRO A 145 -11.22 2.21 18.98
N SER A 146 -11.53 3.21 19.80
CA SER A 146 -10.57 4.25 20.21
C SER A 146 -9.32 3.60 20.81
N GLY A 147 -8.14 4.09 20.44
CA GLY A 147 -6.83 3.57 20.81
C GLY A 147 -6.20 2.67 19.73
N SER A 148 -6.98 2.17 18.78
CA SER A 148 -6.50 1.44 17.60
C SER A 148 -5.87 2.38 16.56
N ALA A 149 -5.24 1.83 15.53
CA ALA A 149 -4.57 2.58 14.48
C ALA A 149 -5.29 2.56 13.13
N ILE A 150 -5.10 3.64 12.37
CA ILE A 150 -5.40 3.68 10.94
C ILE A 150 -4.09 3.99 10.21
N TYR A 151 -3.69 3.13 9.28
CA TYR A 151 -2.50 3.32 8.47
C TYR A 151 -2.84 4.13 7.23
N PHE A 152 -1.93 5.00 6.77
CA PHE A 152 -2.10 5.74 5.52
C PHE A 152 -1.00 5.35 4.53
N GLY A 153 -1.40 4.99 3.32
CA GLY A 153 -0.49 4.54 2.27
C GLY A 153 0.38 5.64 1.69
N VAL A 154 1.66 5.35 1.47
CA VAL A 154 2.60 6.08 0.62
C VAL A 154 3.31 5.04 -0.25
N ASP A 155 2.68 4.71 -1.36
CA ASP A 155 2.94 3.48 -2.11
C ASP A 155 3.93 3.70 -3.25
N GLY A 156 5.20 3.91 -2.89
CA GLY A 156 6.32 3.97 -3.85
C GLY A 156 6.41 5.28 -4.65
N VAL A 157 5.77 6.35 -4.20
CA VAL A 157 5.84 7.67 -4.87
C VAL A 157 7.25 8.27 -4.86
N ASP A 158 8.08 7.93 -3.87
CA ASP A 158 9.51 8.26 -3.83
C ASP A 158 10.29 7.55 -4.95
N GLY A 159 9.96 6.28 -5.20
CA GLY A 159 10.45 5.51 -6.35
C GLY A 159 9.94 6.05 -7.69
N ALA A 160 8.71 6.55 -7.74
CA ALA A 160 8.14 7.15 -8.95
C ALA A 160 8.88 8.44 -9.36
N VAL A 161 9.22 9.32 -8.40
CA VAL A 161 10.07 10.50 -8.66
C VAL A 161 11.45 10.09 -9.17
N GLN A 162 12.07 9.10 -8.54
CA GLN A 162 13.36 8.58 -8.99
C GLN A 162 13.30 8.01 -10.40
N SER A 163 12.23 7.27 -10.71
CA SER A 163 12.00 6.64 -12.01
C SER A 163 11.77 7.69 -13.11
N ALA A 164 10.93 8.70 -12.87
CA ALA A 164 10.71 9.80 -13.82
C ALA A 164 11.99 10.60 -14.08
N ASN A 165 12.79 10.85 -13.04
CA ASN A 165 14.09 11.49 -13.18
C ASN A 165 15.06 10.67 -14.06
N TYR A 166 15.09 9.35 -13.88
CA TYR A 166 15.90 8.46 -14.71
C TYR A 166 15.43 8.48 -16.18
N GLU A 167 14.12 8.43 -16.40
CA GLU A 167 13.57 8.47 -17.77
C GLU A 167 13.83 9.82 -18.45
N TYR A 168 13.78 10.93 -17.71
CA TYR A 168 14.16 12.25 -18.22
C TYR A 168 15.59 12.25 -18.77
N ALA A 169 16.53 11.64 -18.04
CA ALA A 169 17.91 11.52 -18.49
C ALA A 169 18.06 10.59 -19.72
N LYS A 170 17.25 9.54 -19.83
CA LYS A 170 17.27 8.61 -20.97
C LYS A 170 16.65 9.18 -22.24
N SER A 171 15.61 9.99 -22.09
CA SER A 171 14.87 10.60 -23.19
C SER A 171 15.35 12.03 -23.51
N GLY A 172 16.41 12.51 -22.86
CA GLY A 172 16.94 13.86 -23.08
C GLY A 172 15.94 14.96 -22.74
N GLY A 173 15.02 14.70 -21.80
CA GLY A 173 13.89 15.56 -21.45
C GLY A 173 12.71 15.53 -22.42
N GLY A 174 12.80 14.78 -23.52
CA GLY A 174 11.72 14.61 -24.49
C GLY A 174 10.75 13.47 -24.13
N GLU A 175 9.79 13.23 -25.01
CA GLU A 175 8.86 12.11 -24.91
C GLU A 175 9.58 10.74 -24.96
N ILE A 176 8.96 9.72 -24.35
CA ILE A 176 9.47 8.34 -24.42
C ILE A 176 9.31 7.82 -25.85
N SER A 177 10.42 7.59 -26.55
CA SER A 177 10.41 7.04 -27.91
C SER A 177 9.72 5.67 -28.00
N SER A 178 9.11 5.34 -29.13
CA SER A 178 8.40 4.05 -29.32
C SER A 178 9.26 2.82 -29.02
N ALA A 179 10.56 2.84 -29.37
CA ALA A 179 11.48 1.74 -29.04
C ALA A 179 11.71 1.59 -27.53
N ARG A 180 11.79 2.72 -26.81
CA ARG A 180 11.91 2.74 -25.35
C ARG A 180 10.62 2.30 -24.67
N GLN A 181 9.44 2.67 -25.20
CA GLN A 181 8.14 2.21 -24.71
C GLN A 181 8.06 0.67 -24.74
N VAL A 182 8.40 0.04 -25.88
CA VAL A 182 8.44 -1.44 -25.99
C VAL A 182 9.41 -2.05 -24.95
N THR A 183 10.56 -1.43 -24.73
CA THR A 183 11.52 -1.89 -23.72
C THR A 183 10.94 -1.81 -22.32
N LEU A 184 10.29 -0.69 -21.99
CA LEU A 184 9.69 -0.44 -20.68
C LEU A 184 8.54 -1.40 -20.42
N GLU A 185 7.59 -1.52 -21.35
CA GLU A 185 6.45 -2.45 -21.27
C GLU A 185 6.89 -3.88 -21.02
N ASN A 186 7.96 -4.34 -21.68
CA ASN A 186 8.51 -5.67 -21.46
C ASN A 186 9.18 -5.82 -20.08
N SER A 187 9.79 -4.76 -19.56
CA SER A 187 10.56 -4.80 -18.31
C SER A 187 9.71 -4.63 -17.05
N MET A 188 8.69 -3.79 -17.06
CA MET A 188 7.85 -3.49 -15.89
C MET A 188 6.38 -3.92 -16.07
N GLY A 189 5.99 -4.35 -17.26
CA GLY A 189 4.60 -4.66 -17.60
C GLY A 189 3.80 -3.42 -18.03
N ALA A 190 2.78 -3.65 -18.86
CA ALA A 190 2.00 -2.58 -19.46
C ALA A 190 1.27 -1.68 -18.45
N GLY A 191 0.83 -2.23 -17.31
CA GLY A 191 0.16 -1.45 -16.25
C GLY A 191 1.08 -0.45 -15.56
N SER A 192 2.22 -0.94 -15.07
CA SER A 192 3.28 -0.11 -14.51
C SER A 192 3.82 0.91 -15.52
N PHE A 193 4.00 0.51 -16.78
CA PHE A 193 4.44 1.43 -17.82
C PHE A 193 3.46 2.60 -18.02
N ARG A 194 2.14 2.34 -18.09
CA ARG A 194 1.15 3.42 -18.21
C ARG A 194 1.23 4.43 -17.06
N LYS A 195 1.40 3.97 -15.82
CA LYS A 195 1.56 4.85 -14.66
C LYS A 195 2.86 5.65 -14.73
N HIS A 196 3.95 4.97 -15.08
CA HIS A 196 5.26 5.60 -15.25
C HIS A 196 5.22 6.69 -16.33
N GLN A 197 4.64 6.39 -17.50
CA GLN A 197 4.49 7.34 -18.59
C GLN A 197 3.63 8.54 -18.17
N ALA A 198 2.46 8.30 -17.57
CA ALA A 198 1.56 9.36 -17.15
C ALA A 198 2.23 10.34 -16.16
N PHE A 199 2.99 9.82 -15.18
CA PHE A 199 3.73 10.68 -14.26
C PHE A 199 4.95 11.32 -14.92
N TYR A 200 5.66 10.61 -15.81
CA TYR A 200 6.80 11.15 -16.54
C TYR A 200 6.41 12.33 -17.45
N ASP A 201 5.25 12.26 -18.10
CA ASP A 201 4.74 13.34 -18.95
C ASP A 201 4.49 14.63 -18.15
N ILE A 202 3.99 14.50 -16.92
CA ILE A 202 3.87 15.64 -16.00
C ILE A 202 5.26 16.10 -15.55
N TYR A 203 6.12 15.17 -15.13
CA TYR A 203 7.46 15.48 -14.64
C TYR A 203 8.29 16.25 -15.68
N ARG A 204 8.29 15.84 -16.96
CA ARG A 204 9.09 16.52 -17.98
C ARG A 204 8.66 17.96 -18.24
N GLU A 205 7.39 18.30 -17.99
CA GLU A 205 6.83 19.63 -18.22
C GLU A 205 6.85 20.50 -16.94
N GLU A 206 6.57 19.89 -15.78
CA GLU A 206 6.25 20.62 -14.54
C GLU A 206 7.24 20.34 -13.39
N ALA A 207 8.28 19.52 -13.56
CA ALA A 207 9.14 19.11 -12.42
C ALA A 207 9.75 20.28 -11.63
N VAL A 208 10.10 21.39 -12.29
CA VAL A 208 10.68 22.55 -11.59
C VAL A 208 9.63 23.26 -10.73
N ASP A 209 8.39 23.33 -11.20
CA ASP A 209 7.29 23.94 -10.44
C ASP A 209 6.85 23.00 -9.30
N LEU A 210 6.86 21.69 -9.55
CA LEU A 210 6.47 20.67 -8.59
C LEU A 210 7.52 20.36 -7.53
N PHE A 211 8.81 20.47 -7.83
CA PHE A 211 9.87 20.03 -6.91
C PHE A 211 10.98 21.08 -6.71
N GLY A 212 10.88 22.23 -7.38
CA GLY A 212 11.92 23.25 -7.39
C GLY A 212 13.13 22.85 -8.24
N GLY A 213 14.27 23.52 -8.03
CA GLY A 213 15.55 23.06 -8.55
C GLY A 213 15.64 22.96 -10.08
N THR A 214 16.09 21.81 -10.58
CA THR A 214 16.39 21.58 -12.00
C THR A 214 15.81 20.24 -12.44
N ALA A 215 15.02 20.24 -13.51
CA ALA A 215 14.52 19.01 -14.11
C ALA A 215 15.67 18.04 -14.46
N GLY A 216 15.46 16.75 -14.18
CA GLY A 216 16.53 15.74 -14.34
C GLY A 216 17.56 15.69 -13.20
N LYS A 217 17.34 16.43 -12.10
CA LYS A 217 18.17 16.36 -10.88
C LYS A 217 17.42 15.98 -9.60
N HIS A 218 16.13 15.66 -9.69
CA HIS A 218 15.33 15.22 -8.54
C HIS A 218 15.62 13.77 -8.15
N GLY A 219 15.31 13.43 -6.91
CA GLY A 219 15.42 12.10 -6.35
C GLY A 219 14.31 11.79 -5.33
N PRO A 220 14.40 10.62 -4.68
CA PRO A 220 13.36 10.13 -3.78
C PRO A 220 12.96 11.09 -2.65
N ARG A 221 13.86 11.99 -2.24
CA ARG A 221 13.61 12.93 -1.13
C ARG A 221 12.73 14.11 -1.51
N ASP A 222 12.61 14.43 -2.80
CA ASP A 222 11.91 15.64 -3.24
C ASP A 222 10.39 15.55 -3.08
N ILE A 223 9.84 14.34 -2.91
CA ILE A 223 8.42 14.14 -2.59
C ILE A 223 8.11 14.30 -1.09
N LEU A 224 9.11 14.27 -0.20
CA LEU A 224 8.91 14.28 1.26
C LEU A 224 8.15 15.52 1.76
N PRO A 225 8.39 16.76 1.30
CA PRO A 225 7.61 17.92 1.75
C PRO A 225 6.09 17.82 1.45
N TYR A 226 5.72 17.10 0.39
CA TYR A 226 4.32 16.86 0.03
C TYR A 226 3.69 15.79 0.91
N ILE A 227 4.45 14.73 1.20
CA ILE A 227 4.07 13.72 2.20
C ILE A 227 3.91 14.37 3.58
N ASP A 228 4.81 15.28 3.97
CA ASP A 228 4.74 16.01 5.24
C ASP A 228 3.47 16.85 5.34
N THR A 229 3.06 17.48 4.24
CA THR A 229 1.82 18.26 4.18
C THR A 229 0.61 17.35 4.34
N TYR A 230 0.59 16.21 3.62
CA TYR A 230 -0.46 15.20 3.73
C TYR A 230 -0.62 14.67 5.17
N PHE A 231 0.48 14.30 5.85
CA PHE A 231 0.41 13.78 7.22
C PHE A 231 0.13 14.87 8.27
N ARG A 232 0.57 16.12 8.07
CA ARG A 232 0.18 17.24 8.95
C ARG A 232 -1.31 17.50 8.92
N ASP A 233 -1.94 17.43 7.74
CA ASP A 233 -3.39 17.52 7.61
C ASP A 233 -4.08 16.38 8.38
N ILE A 234 -3.61 15.15 8.21
CA ILE A 234 -4.16 13.98 8.94
C ILE A 234 -4.06 14.18 10.45
N GLN A 235 -2.88 14.53 10.96
CA GLN A 235 -2.68 14.79 12.39
C GLN A 235 -3.61 15.89 12.90
N THR A 236 -3.79 16.96 12.13
CA THR A 236 -4.69 18.07 12.49
C THR A 236 -6.13 17.59 12.62
N ILE A 237 -6.63 16.83 11.64
CA ILE A 237 -8.01 16.31 11.65
C ILE A 237 -8.21 15.30 12.78
N PHE A 238 -7.29 14.38 12.99
CA PHE A 238 -7.38 13.37 14.06
C PHE A 238 -7.32 14.01 15.44
N THR A 239 -6.44 15.00 15.63
CA THR A 239 -6.33 15.76 16.89
C THR A 239 -7.62 16.53 17.17
N ASN A 240 -8.16 17.24 16.18
CA ASN A 240 -9.39 18.00 16.33
C ASN A 240 -10.58 17.09 16.64
N PHE A 241 -10.73 15.99 15.91
CA PHE A 241 -11.75 14.99 16.16
C PHE A 241 -11.66 14.46 17.59
N GLY A 242 -10.46 14.15 18.05
CA GLY A 242 -10.28 13.69 19.41
C GLY A 242 -10.59 14.76 20.46
N ASN A 243 -10.16 16.00 20.25
CA ASN A 243 -10.46 17.08 21.19
C ASN A 243 -11.97 17.33 21.31
N GLN A 244 -12.73 17.09 20.24
CA GLN A 244 -14.18 17.25 20.22
C GLN A 244 -14.93 16.06 20.83
N THR A 245 -14.45 14.83 20.61
CA THR A 245 -15.21 13.60 20.92
C THR A 245 -14.65 12.77 22.07
N GLY A 246 -13.40 12.99 22.46
CA GLY A 246 -12.68 12.12 23.38
C GLY A 246 -12.08 10.85 22.74
N MET A 247 -12.47 10.48 21.52
CA MET A 247 -11.92 9.33 20.80
C MET A 247 -10.52 9.64 20.25
N ARG A 248 -9.61 8.69 20.23
CA ARG A 248 -8.26 8.85 19.67
C ARG A 248 -7.90 7.65 18.81
N PHE A 249 -7.46 7.89 17.58
CA PHE A 249 -6.87 6.85 16.73
C PHE A 249 -5.38 7.15 16.57
N LYS A 250 -4.55 6.11 16.64
CA LYS A 250 -3.14 6.17 16.29
C LYS A 250 -2.99 6.28 14.77
N ILE A 251 -1.92 6.90 14.29
CA ILE A 251 -1.67 7.09 12.86
C ILE A 251 -0.50 6.19 12.46
N GLY A 252 -0.74 5.25 11.54
CA GLY A 252 0.31 4.44 10.93
C GLY A 252 0.70 4.96 9.54
N GLY A 253 1.92 4.69 9.10
CA GLY A 253 2.36 4.86 7.71
C GLY A 253 2.60 3.52 7.04
N TYR A 254 2.19 3.37 5.78
CA TYR A 254 2.69 2.30 4.90
C TYR A 254 3.60 2.91 3.83
N GLY A 255 4.78 2.34 3.58
CA GLY A 255 5.63 2.82 2.49
C GLY A 255 7.04 2.24 2.43
N GLY A 256 7.89 2.84 1.60
CA GLY A 256 9.31 2.50 1.46
C GLY A 256 10.15 2.90 2.68
N GLY A 257 11.39 2.42 2.75
CA GLY A 257 12.26 2.64 3.91
C GLY A 257 12.56 4.12 4.20
N LEU A 258 12.78 4.93 3.16
CA LEU A 258 12.97 6.38 3.27
C LEU A 258 11.75 7.06 3.89
N VAL A 259 10.55 6.75 3.37
CA VAL A 259 9.30 7.32 3.85
C VAL A 259 9.04 6.90 5.29
N CYS A 260 9.20 5.61 5.60
CA CYS A 260 9.02 5.09 6.94
C CYS A 260 9.96 5.75 7.96
N ASP A 261 11.26 5.84 7.66
CA ASP A 261 12.22 6.46 8.58
C ASP A 261 11.92 7.95 8.76
N HIS A 262 11.58 8.65 7.67
CA HIS A 262 11.22 10.06 7.69
C HIS A 262 9.99 10.30 8.60
N LEU A 263 8.85 9.65 8.31
CA LEU A 263 7.60 9.84 9.06
C LEU A 263 7.72 9.50 10.55
N LEU A 264 8.47 8.44 10.89
CA LEU A 264 8.73 8.09 12.29
C LEU A 264 9.65 9.13 12.95
N SER A 265 10.71 9.57 12.26
CA SER A 265 11.69 10.52 12.82
C SER A 265 11.10 11.92 13.05
N THR A 266 10.11 12.31 12.26
CA THR A 266 9.40 13.58 12.40
C THR A 266 8.19 13.51 13.34
N GLY A 267 7.88 12.33 13.89
CA GLY A 267 6.74 12.12 14.78
C GLY A 267 5.39 12.26 14.07
N MET A 268 5.34 12.04 12.75
CA MET A 268 4.11 12.12 11.97
C MET A 268 3.25 10.86 12.09
N VAL A 269 3.88 9.71 12.38
CA VAL A 269 3.22 8.42 12.56
C VAL A 269 3.71 7.73 13.83
N ASP A 270 2.84 6.94 14.45
CA ASP A 270 3.13 6.06 15.58
C ASP A 270 3.81 4.75 15.14
N PHE A 271 3.48 4.29 13.92
CA PHE A 271 3.90 2.99 13.39
C PHE A 271 4.31 3.09 11.93
N CYS A 272 5.24 2.23 11.48
CA CYS A 272 5.45 2.01 10.06
C CYS A 272 5.34 0.55 9.63
N TRP A 273 4.50 0.33 8.64
CA TRP A 273 4.38 -0.90 7.86
C TRP A 273 5.24 -0.78 6.60
N LEU A 274 6.36 -1.49 6.58
CA LEU A 274 7.34 -1.44 5.50
C LEU A 274 6.83 -2.23 4.29
N SER A 275 6.79 -1.60 3.12
CA SER A 275 6.40 -2.21 1.84
C SER A 275 7.29 -3.42 1.48
N GLN A 276 6.86 -4.27 0.55
CA GLN A 276 7.67 -5.38 0.02
C GLN A 276 8.83 -4.90 -0.88
N SER A 277 8.78 -3.64 -1.32
CA SER A 277 9.60 -3.06 -2.38
C SER A 277 11.05 -2.79 -1.97
N LYS A 278 11.88 -3.83 -2.00
CA LYS A 278 13.28 -3.78 -1.54
C LYS A 278 14.20 -2.84 -2.32
N GLY A 279 13.76 -2.37 -3.49
CA GLY A 279 14.47 -1.41 -4.34
C GLY A 279 14.26 0.05 -3.98
N LEU A 280 13.27 0.37 -3.13
CA LEU A 280 13.01 1.75 -2.72
C LEU A 280 14.15 2.30 -1.85
N ALA A 281 14.32 3.62 -1.91
CA ALA A 281 15.36 4.30 -1.16
C ALA A 281 15.24 4.00 0.34
N GLY A 282 16.37 3.74 1.00
CA GLY A 282 16.42 3.53 2.45
C GLY A 282 15.86 2.19 2.94
N TYR A 283 15.43 1.27 2.06
CA TYR A 283 14.83 0.00 2.46
C TYR A 283 15.72 -0.81 3.41
N GLN A 284 16.96 -1.11 3.00
CA GLN A 284 17.86 -2.00 3.74
C GLN A 284 18.22 -1.40 5.11
N SER A 285 18.46 -0.08 5.16
CA SER A 285 18.75 0.61 6.42
C SER A 285 17.55 0.61 7.37
N PHE A 286 16.34 0.82 6.85
CA PHE A 286 15.15 0.85 7.69
C PHE A 286 14.75 -0.56 8.17
N GLU A 287 14.82 -1.56 7.30
CA GLU A 287 14.64 -2.98 7.67
C GLU A 287 15.61 -3.40 8.78
N ALA A 288 16.90 -3.07 8.64
CA ALA A 288 17.93 -3.37 9.63
C ALA A 288 17.73 -2.62 10.95
N SER A 289 17.07 -1.45 10.93
CA SER A 289 16.80 -0.66 12.14
C SER A 289 15.80 -1.32 13.10
N GLN A 290 15.00 -2.28 12.62
CA GLN A 290 13.94 -2.95 13.39
C GLN A 290 12.87 -1.99 13.96
N LYS A 291 12.72 -0.79 13.39
CA LYS A 291 11.67 0.18 13.73
C LYS A 291 10.32 -0.12 13.05
N TRP A 292 10.32 -0.92 11.98
CA TRP A 292 9.09 -1.39 11.33
C TRP A 292 8.28 -2.27 12.28
N VAL A 293 6.96 -2.18 12.23
CA VAL A 293 6.07 -3.05 13.04
C VAL A 293 5.55 -4.23 12.23
N MET A 294 5.40 -4.03 10.92
CA MET A 294 5.07 -5.05 9.95
C MET A 294 5.89 -4.83 8.68
N ARG A 295 6.14 -5.90 7.94
CA ARG A 295 6.81 -5.85 6.64
C ARG A 295 6.07 -6.73 5.65
N GLN A 296 5.66 -6.13 4.55
CA GLN A 296 4.91 -6.82 3.50
C GLN A 296 5.81 -7.75 2.70
N GLU A 297 5.25 -8.90 2.34
CA GLU A 297 5.84 -9.87 1.43
C GLU A 297 5.17 -9.78 0.05
N LEU A 298 5.79 -10.39 -0.97
CA LEU A 298 5.22 -10.43 -2.32
C LEU A 298 3.84 -11.11 -2.32
N THR A 299 2.98 -10.72 -3.27
CA THR A 299 1.62 -11.24 -3.36
C THR A 299 1.56 -12.76 -3.46
N THR A 300 0.78 -13.34 -2.56
CA THR A 300 0.42 -14.75 -2.56
C THR A 300 -0.79 -14.96 -3.45
N VAL A 301 -0.71 -15.96 -4.34
CA VAL A 301 -1.83 -16.37 -5.20
C VAL A 301 -2.25 -17.77 -4.79
N CYS A 302 -3.48 -17.90 -4.30
CA CYS A 302 -4.05 -19.18 -3.88
C CYS A 302 -4.78 -19.84 -5.05
N ASN A 303 -4.03 -20.50 -5.93
CA ASN A 303 -4.60 -21.18 -7.10
C ASN A 303 -5.73 -22.15 -6.70
N GLY A 304 -6.91 -21.95 -7.27
CA GLY A 304 -8.11 -22.76 -7.02
C GLY A 304 -8.96 -22.31 -5.83
N TRP A 305 -8.46 -21.42 -4.97
CA TRP A 305 -9.28 -20.79 -3.93
C TRP A 305 -9.95 -19.56 -4.54
N LYS A 306 -11.24 -19.62 -4.84
CA LYS A 306 -11.91 -18.61 -5.66
C LYS A 306 -12.72 -17.61 -4.85
N PHE A 307 -12.97 -16.44 -5.43
CA PHE A 307 -14.06 -15.55 -5.02
C PHE A 307 -15.38 -15.97 -5.67
N GLY A 308 -16.51 -15.56 -5.09
CA GLY A 308 -17.84 -15.77 -5.68
C GLY A 308 -18.00 -15.14 -7.07
N THR A 309 -17.27 -14.06 -7.33
CA THR A 309 -17.22 -13.35 -8.63
C THR A 309 -16.22 -13.96 -9.63
N GLY A 310 -15.50 -15.02 -9.24
CA GLY A 310 -14.43 -15.63 -10.03
C GLY A 310 -13.06 -15.01 -9.77
N GLY A 311 -12.02 -15.66 -10.30
CA GLY A 311 -10.62 -15.32 -10.00
C GLY A 311 -10.09 -15.98 -8.72
N ASP A 312 -8.77 -16.11 -8.62
CA ASP A 312 -8.10 -16.70 -7.45
C ASP A 312 -7.96 -15.67 -6.32
N PHE A 313 -8.13 -16.15 -5.09
CA PHE A 313 -7.89 -15.41 -3.86
C PHE A 313 -6.43 -15.00 -3.81
N GLN A 314 -6.24 -13.70 -3.62
CA GLN A 314 -4.94 -13.05 -3.57
C GLN A 314 -4.90 -12.15 -2.36
N PHE A 315 -3.79 -12.23 -1.65
CA PHE A 315 -3.48 -11.43 -0.48
C PHE A 315 -1.97 -11.32 -0.38
N ASP A 316 -1.49 -10.36 0.40
CA ASP A 316 -0.08 -10.24 0.72
C ASP A 316 0.12 -10.69 2.18
N PHE A 317 1.08 -11.59 2.40
CA PHE A 317 1.50 -11.91 3.76
C PHE A 317 2.31 -10.76 4.34
N ASN A 318 2.26 -10.62 5.65
CA ASN A 318 2.99 -9.61 6.38
C ASN A 318 3.72 -10.26 7.56
N THR A 319 5.03 -10.03 7.63
CA THR A 319 5.86 -10.39 8.77
C THR A 319 5.64 -9.37 9.87
N VAL A 320 5.24 -9.81 11.08
CA VAL A 320 5.16 -8.95 12.26
C VAL A 320 6.50 -8.88 12.96
N ASN A 321 6.92 -7.68 13.37
CA ASN A 321 8.10 -7.52 14.21
C ASN A 321 7.79 -8.00 15.64
N PRO A 322 8.47 -9.04 16.16
CA PRO A 322 8.20 -9.55 17.51
C PRO A 322 8.44 -8.52 18.63
N ARG A 323 9.16 -7.43 18.35
CA ARG A 323 9.41 -6.33 19.30
C ARG A 323 8.20 -5.42 19.50
N THR A 324 7.25 -5.44 18.58
CA THR A 324 6.06 -4.57 18.56
C THR A 324 4.83 -5.40 18.21
N PRO A 325 4.36 -6.28 19.13
CA PRO A 325 3.19 -7.11 18.90
C PRO A 325 1.87 -6.31 18.91
N ASP A 326 1.84 -5.13 19.54
CA ASP A 326 0.79 -4.13 19.35
C ASP A 326 1.24 -3.15 18.27
N PHE A 327 0.54 -3.19 17.14
CA PHE A 327 0.70 -2.30 16.00
C PHE A 327 -0.61 -1.59 15.67
N GLY A 328 -1.51 -1.49 16.65
CA GLY A 328 -2.80 -0.80 16.57
C GLY A 328 -3.94 -1.63 16.02
N GLN A 329 -3.79 -2.95 15.92
CA GLN A 329 -4.86 -3.87 15.57
C GLN A 329 -5.90 -3.98 16.71
N TRP A 330 -7.14 -4.34 16.37
CA TRP A 330 -8.24 -4.51 17.33
C TRP A 330 -8.99 -5.82 17.11
N ASN A 331 -9.70 -6.29 18.14
CA ASN A 331 -10.50 -7.53 18.06
C ASN A 331 -11.90 -7.40 18.67
N THR A 332 -12.34 -6.16 18.92
CA THR A 332 -13.68 -5.84 19.41
C THR A 332 -14.33 -4.78 18.52
N GLN A 333 -15.66 -4.74 18.50
CA GLN A 333 -16.41 -3.72 17.80
C GLN A 333 -17.16 -2.85 18.80
N VAL A 334 -17.13 -1.53 18.59
CA VAL A 334 -17.85 -0.54 19.41
C VAL A 334 -19.04 -0.02 18.62
N ASP A 335 -20.23 -0.04 19.21
CA ASP A 335 -21.36 0.71 18.69
C ASP A 335 -21.22 2.18 19.13
N TYR A 336 -20.78 3.03 18.23
CA TYR A 336 -20.54 4.44 18.55
C TYR A 336 -21.81 5.26 18.71
N ALA A 337 -22.99 4.75 18.33
CA ALA A 337 -24.26 5.50 18.34
C ALA A 337 -24.17 6.90 17.68
N VAL A 338 -23.19 7.12 16.79
CA VAL A 338 -22.99 8.39 16.07
C VAL A 338 -23.91 8.35 14.84
N PRO A 339 -24.70 9.41 14.57
CA PRO A 339 -25.49 9.49 13.36
C PRO A 339 -24.52 9.56 12.17
N PHE A 340 -24.31 8.42 11.54
CA PHE A 340 -23.49 8.28 10.36
C PHE A 340 -24.08 9.18 9.27
N SER A 341 -23.33 10.19 8.82
CA SER A 341 -23.85 11.28 7.99
C SER A 341 -24.36 10.83 6.62
N ARG A 342 -24.06 9.60 6.20
CA ARG A 342 -24.63 8.93 5.03
C ARG A 342 -24.59 7.44 5.27
N PRO A 343 -25.67 6.66 5.26
CA PRO A 343 -25.51 5.20 5.14
C PRO A 343 -24.53 4.91 4.00
N LEU A 344 -23.55 4.02 4.22
CA LEU A 344 -22.70 3.52 3.14
C LEU A 344 -23.69 3.09 2.04
N LYS A 345 -23.69 3.82 0.92
CA LYS A 345 -24.78 3.72 -0.05
C LYS A 345 -24.83 2.27 -0.54
N ARG A 346 -25.93 1.61 -0.20
CA ARG A 346 -26.41 0.37 -0.79
C ARG A 346 -26.97 0.68 -2.18
N ASP A 347 -26.18 1.32 -3.05
CA ASP A 347 -26.65 1.76 -4.37
C ASP A 347 -26.65 0.64 -5.41
N GLY A 348 -26.32 -0.60 -5.02
CA GLY A 348 -26.39 -1.77 -5.90
C GLY A 348 -25.36 -1.74 -7.02
N VAL A 349 -24.38 -0.82 -6.99
CA VAL A 349 -23.28 -0.72 -7.97
C VAL A 349 -21.97 -1.33 -7.43
N GLY A 350 -22.02 -2.01 -6.28
CA GLY A 350 -20.91 -2.79 -5.70
C GLY A 350 -21.33 -4.21 -5.30
N CYS A 351 -20.36 -5.08 -4.99
CA CYS A 351 -20.50 -6.52 -4.74
C CYS A 351 -21.54 -6.93 -3.68
N TYR A 352 -22.05 -5.98 -2.89
CA TYR A 352 -23.17 -6.20 -1.98
C TYR A 352 -24.49 -5.68 -2.56
N ALA A 353 -24.89 -6.23 -3.70
CA ALA A 353 -26.30 -6.25 -4.09
C ALA A 353 -26.94 -7.44 -3.35
N TRP A 354 -27.56 -7.17 -2.20
CA TRP A 354 -28.44 -8.16 -1.58
C TRP A 354 -29.61 -8.43 -2.53
N SER A 355 -29.81 -9.68 -2.94
CA SER A 355 -31.11 -10.11 -3.48
C SER A 355 -32.11 -10.13 -2.34
N ASP A 356 -33.19 -9.35 -2.48
CA ASP A 356 -34.30 -9.27 -1.51
C ASP A 356 -34.95 -10.63 -1.21
#